data_AF-A0AAD7F9J0-F1
#
_entry.id   AF-A0AAD7F9J0-F1
#
_cell.length_a   1.000
_cell.length_b   1.000
_cell.length_c   1.000
_cell.angle_alpha   90.00
_cell.angle_beta   90.00
_cell.angle_gamma   90.00
#
_symmetry.space_group_name_H-M   'P 1'
#
loop_
_entity.id
_entity.type
_entity.pdbx_description
1 polymer ?
#
loop_
_entity_poly.entity_id
_entity_poly.type
_entity_poly.pdbx_seq_one_letter_code
_entity_poly.pdbx_strand_id
1 'polypeptide(L)'
;MLESIQREYPTPTDLFDDPQNFIPERFLLSENGTKPGVDGSDLRHNLPFGVGHRICPGIHLAQHSINFNAVNLIWAFQFSPDIDASGNPIPPDTSAYQRGMFTAPEPFRCTIKPRSKERADIIEHEFFEATDTFKKFEHGLSAEDREFVHKSRAQE
;
A
#
# COMPACT_ATOMS: atom_id res chain seq x y z
N MET A 1 22.18 38.63 20.70
CA MET A 1 22.80 37.75 19.67
C MET A 1 22.13 36.37 19.72
N LEU A 2 20.81 36.32 19.62
CA LEU A 2 19.99 35.10 19.62
C LEU A 2 18.74 35.34 18.75
N GLU A 3 18.92 35.86 17.54
CA GLU A 3 17.79 36.26 16.68
C GLU A 3 17.86 35.74 15.24
N SER A 4 18.74 34.79 14.88
CA SER A 4 18.94 34.50 13.44
C SER A 4 19.08 33.03 13.04
N ILE A 5 18.35 32.12 13.68
CA ILE A 5 18.12 30.78 13.09
C ILE A 5 16.66 30.38 13.26
N GLN A 6 15.74 31.16 12.71
CA GLN A 6 14.50 30.58 12.19
C GLN A 6 14.85 30.08 10.79
N ARG A 7 15.35 28.84 10.68
CA ARG A 7 15.45 28.20 9.38
C ARG A 7 14.01 27.96 8.93
N GLU A 8 13.52 28.81 8.04
CA GLU A 8 12.21 28.64 7.42
C GLU A 8 12.28 27.36 6.60
N TYR A 9 11.59 26.32 7.07
CA TYR A 9 11.50 25.06 6.35
C TYR A 9 10.54 25.27 5.18
N PRO A 10 10.91 24.82 3.96
CA PRO A 10 10.03 24.97 2.81
C PRO A 10 8.70 24.26 3.07
N THR A 11 7.61 24.93 2.72
CA THR A 11 6.27 24.36 2.80
C THR A 11 6.08 23.30 1.70
N PRO A 12 5.09 22.39 1.82
CA PRO A 12 4.80 21.43 0.76
C PRO A 12 4.55 22.11 -0.60
N THR A 13 3.93 23.29 -0.60
CA THR A 13 3.66 24.08 -1.82
C THR A 13 4.92 24.67 -2.44
N ASP A 14 5.99 24.89 -1.67
CA ASP A 14 7.28 25.34 -2.20
C ASP A 14 8.00 24.19 -2.92
N LEU A 15 7.78 22.94 -2.46
CA LEU A 15 8.49 21.76 -2.92
C LEU A 15 7.79 21.00 -4.05
N PHE A 16 6.46 20.92 -4.00
CA PHE A 16 5.66 20.04 -4.85
C PHE A 16 4.55 20.83 -5.56
N ASP A 17 4.30 20.52 -6.84
CA ASP A 17 3.10 21.02 -7.51
C ASP A 17 1.89 20.31 -6.96
N ASP A 18 0.86 21.02 -6.53
CA ASP A 18 -0.40 20.46 -6.02
C ASP A 18 -0.22 19.32 -4.97
N PRO A 19 0.38 19.63 -3.81
CA PRO A 19 0.82 18.64 -2.82
C PRO A 19 -0.32 17.81 -2.19
N GLN A 20 -1.57 18.27 -2.32
CA GLN A 20 -2.74 17.59 -1.75
C GLN A 20 -3.26 16.47 -2.67
N ASN A 21 -2.83 16.44 -3.93
CA ASN A 21 -3.29 15.47 -4.92
C ASN A 21 -2.28 14.34 -5.13
N PHE A 22 -2.81 13.12 -5.24
CA PHE A 22 -2.01 11.94 -5.56
C PHE A 22 -1.58 11.95 -7.03
N ILE A 23 -0.34 12.38 -7.28
CA ILE A 23 0.24 12.49 -8.63
C ILE A 23 1.56 11.70 -8.64
N PRO A 24 1.55 10.40 -8.94
CA PRO A 24 2.75 9.56 -8.97
C PRO A 24 3.77 9.99 -10.02
N GLU A 25 3.32 10.59 -11.12
CA GLU A 25 4.14 10.95 -12.28
C GLU A 25 5.21 11.99 -11.91
N ARG A 26 5.03 12.76 -10.84
CA ARG A 26 6.04 13.71 -10.36
C ARG A 26 7.38 13.04 -10.05
N PHE A 27 7.35 11.78 -9.59
CA PHE A 27 8.55 11.00 -9.27
C PHE A 27 9.30 10.51 -10.53
N LEU A 28 8.75 10.72 -11.73
CA LEU A 28 9.45 10.52 -13.00
C LEU A 28 10.30 11.75 -13.38
N LEU A 29 9.99 12.93 -12.81
CA LEU A 29 10.66 14.20 -13.14
C LEU A 29 11.88 14.44 -12.25
N SER A 30 11.83 14.00 -11.00
CA SER A 30 12.91 14.09 -10.03
C SER A 30 12.80 12.96 -9.02
N GLU A 31 13.92 12.58 -8.41
CA GLU A 31 13.98 11.48 -7.44
C GLU A 31 12.91 11.67 -6.36
N ASN A 32 12.88 12.86 -5.73
CA ASN A 32 11.96 13.21 -4.64
C ASN A 32 10.57 13.72 -5.10
N GLY A 33 10.29 13.77 -6.41
CA GLY A 33 9.03 14.30 -6.92
C GLY A 33 8.85 15.81 -6.77
N THR A 34 9.94 16.53 -6.50
CA THR A 34 9.96 18.00 -6.39
C THR A 34 9.76 18.67 -7.74
N LYS A 35 9.29 19.92 -7.69
CA LYS A 35 9.18 20.79 -8.88
C LYS A 35 10.53 20.95 -9.59
N PRO A 36 10.53 21.13 -10.92
CA PRO A 36 11.75 21.47 -11.65
C PRO A 36 12.44 22.71 -11.05
N GLY A 37 13.75 22.61 -10.81
CA GLY A 37 14.56 23.71 -10.28
C GLY A 37 14.50 23.89 -8.76
N VAL A 38 13.73 23.08 -8.03
CA VAL A 38 13.76 23.06 -6.55
C VAL A 38 14.81 22.08 -6.07
N ASP A 39 15.69 22.55 -5.18
CA ASP A 39 16.65 21.69 -4.49
C ASP A 39 15.93 20.81 -3.46
N GLY A 40 15.75 19.54 -3.83
CA GLY A 40 15.20 18.50 -2.97
C GLY A 40 16.25 17.66 -2.25
N SER A 41 17.52 18.07 -2.21
CA SER A 41 18.61 17.25 -1.66
C SER A 41 18.47 16.95 -0.15
N ASP A 42 17.74 17.79 0.58
CA ASP A 42 17.38 17.56 1.99
C ASP A 42 16.17 16.63 2.16
N LEU A 43 15.40 16.36 1.09
CA LEU A 43 14.32 15.38 1.14
C LEU A 43 14.88 13.97 1.17
N ARG A 44 14.12 13.08 1.82
CA ARG A 44 14.44 11.67 1.91
C ARG A 44 13.18 10.85 1.68
N HIS A 45 13.29 9.85 0.81
CA HIS A 45 12.23 8.86 0.58
C HIS A 45 11.87 8.03 1.81
N ASN A 46 12.75 7.99 2.80
CA ASN A 46 12.56 7.22 4.02
C ASN A 46 12.01 8.02 5.20
N LEU A 47 11.58 9.28 5.01
CA LEU A 47 10.98 10.08 6.08
C LEU A 47 9.85 9.35 6.83
N PRO A 48 8.96 8.56 6.19
CA PRO A 48 7.95 7.77 6.90
C PRO A 48 8.53 6.75 7.90
N PHE A 49 9.80 6.39 7.75
CA PHE A 49 10.53 5.44 8.61
C PHE A 49 11.35 6.14 9.70
N GLY A 50 11.34 7.47 9.76
CA GLY A 50 12.11 8.26 10.72
C GLY A 50 13.57 8.47 10.30
N VAL A 51 14.39 8.98 11.23
CA VAL A 51 15.80 9.35 10.99
C VAL A 51 16.70 9.03 12.19
N GLY A 52 18.00 8.90 11.93
CA GLY A 52 19.02 8.71 12.97
C GLY A 52 18.99 7.32 13.63
N HIS A 53 19.42 7.23 14.88
CA HIS A 53 19.55 5.96 15.61
C HIS A 53 18.22 5.24 15.91
N ARG A 54 17.09 5.91 15.67
CA ARG A 54 15.74 5.38 15.90
C ARG A 54 14.95 5.19 14.61
N ILE A 55 15.64 5.22 13.46
CA ILE A 55 15.05 4.86 12.17
C ILE A 55 14.48 3.44 12.24
N CYS A 56 13.36 3.21 11.54
CA CYS A 56 12.70 1.91 11.50
C CYS A 56 13.70 0.82 11.07
N PRO A 57 14.00 -0.18 11.93
CA PRO A 57 14.92 -1.25 11.57
C PRO A 57 14.35 -2.16 10.46
N GLY A 58 13.04 -2.12 10.24
CA GLY A 58 12.34 -2.90 9.22
C GLY A 58 12.18 -2.21 7.87
N ILE A 59 12.81 -1.04 7.62
CA ILE A 59 12.61 -0.26 6.40
C ILE A 59 12.81 -1.08 5.11
N HIS A 60 13.90 -1.84 5.01
CA HIS A 60 14.21 -2.61 3.80
C HIS A 60 13.19 -3.72 3.58
N LEU A 61 12.84 -4.46 4.64
CA LEU A 61 11.82 -5.49 4.55
C LEU A 61 10.47 -4.89 4.13
N ALA A 62 10.05 -3.79 4.75
CA ALA A 62 8.79 -3.12 4.42
C ALA A 62 8.76 -2.64 2.97
N GLN A 63 9.82 -1.97 2.49
CA GLN A 63 9.90 -1.48 1.11
C GLN A 63 9.83 -2.63 0.09
N HIS A 64 10.57 -3.71 0.31
CA HIS A 64 10.54 -4.86 -0.59
C HIS A 64 9.18 -5.56 -0.55
N SER A 65 8.63 -5.81 0.64
CA SER A 65 7.33 -6.46 0.79
C SER A 65 6.21 -5.64 0.15
N ILE A 66 6.17 -4.32 0.35
CA ILE A 66 5.17 -3.44 -0.28
C ILE A 66 5.27 -3.52 -1.81
N ASN A 67 6.48 -3.43 -2.36
CA ASN A 67 6.68 -3.48 -3.80
C ASN A 67 6.23 -4.81 -4.41
N PHE A 68 6.65 -5.94 -3.82
CA PHE A 68 6.24 -7.26 -4.31
C PHE A 68 4.73 -7.48 -4.18
N ASN A 69 4.16 -7.12 -3.03
CA ASN A 69 2.72 -7.27 -2.82
C ASN A 69 1.93 -6.41 -3.81
N ALA A 70 2.33 -5.15 -4.04
CA ALA A 70 1.67 -4.26 -4.99
C ALA A 70 1.74 -4.82 -6.43
N VAL A 71 2.92 -5.25 -6.88
CA VAL A 71 3.09 -5.82 -8.22
C VAL A 71 2.26 -7.09 -8.39
N ASN A 72 2.27 -7.99 -7.40
CA ASN A 72 1.49 -9.22 -7.43
C ASN A 72 -0.02 -8.94 -7.46
N LEU A 73 -0.51 -7.98 -6.65
CA LEU A 73 -1.91 -7.60 -6.64
C LEU A 73 -2.34 -6.95 -7.97
N ILE A 74 -1.53 -6.05 -8.53
CA ILE A 74 -1.81 -5.39 -9.80
C ILE A 74 -1.77 -6.40 -10.96
N TRP A 75 -0.85 -7.36 -10.91
CA TRP A 75 -0.79 -8.45 -11.87
C TRP A 75 -2.00 -9.39 -11.71
N ALA A 76 -2.38 -9.79 -10.50
CA ALA A 76 -3.44 -10.77 -10.31
C ALA A 76 -4.84 -10.20 -10.56
N PHE A 77 -5.12 -8.99 -10.06
CA PHE A 77 -6.48 -8.51 -9.86
C PHE A 77 -6.78 -7.18 -10.54
N GLN A 78 -8.05 -7.04 -10.92
CA GLN A 78 -8.69 -5.78 -11.24
C GLN A 78 -9.45 -5.30 -9.99
N PHE A 79 -9.17 -4.07 -9.59
CA PHE A 79 -9.87 -3.39 -8.51
C PHE A 79 -10.87 -2.40 -9.10
N SER A 80 -12.06 -2.33 -8.52
CA SER A 80 -13.06 -1.31 -8.85
C SER A 80 -13.85 -0.90 -7.61
N PRO A 81 -14.47 0.28 -7.60
CA PRO A 81 -15.48 0.62 -6.60
C PRO A 81 -16.54 -0.46 -6.50
N ASP A 82 -17.10 -0.66 -5.31
CA ASP A 82 -18.29 -1.47 -5.14
C ASP A 82 -19.51 -0.75 -5.74
N ILE A 83 -20.64 -1.45 -5.89
CA ILE A 83 -21.88 -0.88 -6.44
C ILE A 83 -22.99 -0.82 -5.39
N ASP A 84 -23.80 0.24 -5.44
CA ASP A 84 -25.01 0.35 -4.61
C ASP A 84 -26.18 -0.48 -5.18
N ALA A 85 -27.31 -0.49 -4.46
CA ALA A 85 -28.52 -1.22 -4.89
C ALA A 85 -29.12 -0.69 -6.21
N SER A 86 -28.72 0.50 -6.65
CA SER A 86 -29.14 1.14 -7.90
C SER A 86 -28.10 0.97 -9.03
N GLY A 87 -26.98 0.29 -8.77
CA GLY A 87 -25.91 0.04 -9.73
C GLY A 87 -24.88 1.17 -9.86
N ASN A 88 -24.89 2.18 -8.97
CA ASN A 88 -23.91 3.27 -9.02
C ASN A 88 -22.62 2.90 -8.28
N PRO A 89 -21.44 3.35 -8.75
CA PRO A 89 -20.18 3.17 -8.04
C PRO A 89 -20.18 3.86 -6.68
N ILE A 90 -19.68 3.17 -5.66
CA ILE A 90 -19.43 3.70 -4.31
C ILE A 90 -17.92 3.95 -4.20
N PRO A 91 -17.44 5.17 -4.46
CA PRO A 91 -16.02 5.48 -4.33
C PRO A 91 -15.59 5.37 -2.85
N PRO A 92 -14.40 4.83 -2.57
CA PRO A 92 -13.80 4.92 -1.23
C PRO A 92 -13.60 6.38 -0.83
N ASP A 93 -13.88 6.72 0.42
CA ASP A 93 -13.55 8.04 0.97
C ASP A 93 -12.04 8.12 1.23
N THR A 94 -11.36 8.97 0.47
CA THR A 94 -9.90 9.15 0.55
C THR A 94 -9.46 9.96 1.77
N SER A 95 -10.40 10.50 2.55
CA SER A 95 -10.17 11.25 3.79
C SER A 95 -10.52 10.48 5.06
N ALA A 96 -11.16 9.31 4.93
CA ALA A 96 -11.57 8.47 6.05
C ALA A 96 -10.40 7.62 6.57
N TYR A 97 -9.76 8.08 7.64
CA TYR A 97 -8.66 7.38 8.31
C TYR A 97 -9.01 7.01 9.74
N GLN A 98 -8.60 5.80 10.14
CA GLN A 98 -8.71 5.34 11.52
C GLN A 98 -7.90 6.24 12.44
N ARG A 99 -8.46 6.52 13.62
CA ARG A 99 -7.74 7.21 14.69
C ARG A 99 -6.84 6.20 15.42
N GLY A 100 -5.55 6.49 15.52
CA GLY A 100 -4.64 5.62 16.26
C GLY A 100 -3.17 5.91 15.98
N MET A 101 -2.32 4.98 16.42
CA MET A 101 -0.86 5.05 16.22
C MET A 101 -0.45 4.84 14.75
N PHE A 102 -1.28 4.14 13.97
CA PHE A 102 -1.05 3.88 12.56
C PHE A 102 -2.08 4.60 11.70
N THR A 103 -1.61 5.24 10.62
CA THR A 103 -2.48 5.78 9.58
C THR A 103 -2.94 4.64 8.69
N ALA A 104 -4.21 4.26 8.82
CA ALA A 104 -4.86 3.27 7.97
C ALA A 104 -6.24 3.80 7.55
N PRO A 105 -6.71 3.49 6.33
CA PRO A 105 -8.07 3.86 5.94
C PRO A 105 -9.09 3.16 6.85
N GLU A 106 -10.25 3.79 7.04
CA GLU A 106 -11.40 3.09 7.61
C GLU A 106 -11.83 1.93 6.69
N PRO A 107 -12.49 0.88 7.21
CA PRO A 107 -13.01 -0.19 6.36
C PRO A 107 -13.90 0.36 5.23
N PHE A 108 -13.55 0.03 3.98
CA PHE A 108 -14.29 0.43 2.79
C PHE A 108 -14.59 -0.79 1.92
N ARG A 109 -15.62 -0.65 1.05
CA ARG A 109 -16.00 -1.71 0.11
C ARG A 109 -15.30 -1.51 -1.22
N CYS A 110 -14.85 -2.61 -1.82
CA CYS A 110 -14.36 -2.63 -3.19
C CYS A 110 -14.66 -4.00 -3.82
N THR A 111 -14.75 -4.00 -5.15
CA THR A 111 -14.81 -5.24 -5.93
C THR A 111 -13.41 -5.60 -6.39
N ILE A 112 -12.99 -6.83 -6.10
CA ILE A 112 -11.71 -7.41 -6.51
C ILE A 112 -12.03 -8.62 -7.38
N LYS A 113 -11.52 -8.65 -8.61
CA LYS A 113 -11.73 -9.75 -9.55
C LYS A 113 -10.40 -10.19 -10.16
N PRO A 114 -10.13 -11.49 -10.34
CA PRO A 114 -8.99 -11.92 -11.14
C PRO A 114 -9.05 -11.31 -12.53
N ARG A 115 -7.92 -10.87 -13.07
CA ARG A 115 -7.86 -10.25 -14.40
C ARG A 115 -8.13 -11.24 -15.53
N SER A 116 -7.81 -12.51 -15.32
CA SER A 116 -8.10 -13.59 -16.28
C SER A 116 -8.20 -14.93 -15.56
N LYS A 117 -8.76 -15.93 -16.24
CA LYS A 117 -8.84 -17.29 -15.71
C LYS A 117 -7.45 -17.88 -15.50
N GLU A 118 -6.55 -17.69 -16.46
CA GLU A 118 -5.18 -18.21 -16.41
C GLU A 118 -4.42 -17.68 -15.18
N ARG A 119 -4.64 -16.41 -14.80
CA ARG A 119 -4.04 -15.84 -13.60
C ARG A 119 -4.65 -16.42 -12.32
N ALA A 120 -5.96 -16.64 -12.31
CA ALA A 120 -6.62 -17.31 -11.18
C ALA A 120 -6.09 -18.74 -11.00
N ASP A 121 -5.98 -19.50 -12.09
CA ASP A 121 -5.46 -20.87 -12.07
C ASP A 121 -4.04 -20.93 -11.51
N ILE A 122 -3.16 -19.96 -11.87
CA ILE A 122 -1.81 -19.85 -11.28
C ILE A 122 -1.89 -19.59 -9.78
N ILE A 123 -2.72 -18.64 -9.35
CA ILE A 123 -2.83 -18.28 -7.92
C ILE A 123 -3.33 -19.47 -7.11
N GLU A 124 -4.33 -20.19 -7.61
CA GLU A 124 -4.86 -21.39 -6.98
C GLU A 124 -3.80 -22.49 -6.91
N HIS A 125 -3.11 -22.77 -8.01
CA HIS A 125 -2.00 -23.73 -8.06
C HIS A 125 -0.91 -23.41 -7.02
N GLU A 126 -0.40 -22.16 -7.01
CA GLU A 126 0.64 -21.76 -6.05
C GLU A 126 0.15 -21.80 -4.60
N PHE A 127 -1.13 -21.50 -4.36
CA PHE A 127 -1.73 -21.65 -3.04
C PHE A 127 -1.72 -23.10 -2.55
N PHE A 128 -1.99 -24.06 -3.45
CA PHE A 128 -1.93 -25.48 -3.13
C PHE A 128 -0.49 -25.94 -2.88
N GLU A 129 0.42 -25.68 -3.83
CA GLU A 129 1.84 -26.05 -3.74
C GLU A 129 2.51 -25.51 -2.46
N ALA A 130 2.13 -24.31 -2.03
CA ALA A 130 2.73 -23.68 -0.85
C ALA A 130 2.15 -24.19 0.50
N THR A 131 1.16 -25.09 0.48
CA THR A 131 0.42 -25.56 1.66
C THR A 131 1.33 -26.05 2.77
N ASP A 132 2.23 -26.99 2.49
CA ASP A 132 3.09 -27.59 3.52
C ASP A 132 4.03 -26.58 4.17
N THR A 133 4.44 -25.57 3.39
CA THR A 133 5.28 -24.48 3.88
C THR A 133 4.52 -23.59 4.85
N PHE A 134 3.28 -23.22 4.51
CA PHE A 134 2.53 -22.19 5.24
C PHE A 134 1.57 -22.73 6.31
N LYS A 135 1.18 -24.00 6.28
CA LYS A 135 0.24 -24.60 7.24
C LYS A 135 0.61 -24.37 8.70
N LYS A 136 1.90 -24.38 9.03
CA LYS A 136 2.40 -24.12 10.41
C LYS A 136 2.16 -22.69 10.90
N PHE A 137 1.87 -21.76 10.00
CA PHE A 137 1.59 -20.35 10.32
C PHE A 137 0.09 -20.03 10.37
N GLU A 138 -0.79 -20.99 10.12
CA GLU A 138 -2.26 -20.80 10.07
C GLU A 138 -2.96 -20.76 11.45
N HIS A 139 -2.22 -20.47 12.52
CA HIS A 139 -2.74 -20.46 13.88
C HIS A 139 -3.73 -19.31 14.15
N GLY A 140 -3.67 -18.24 13.36
CA GLY A 140 -4.51 -17.04 13.49
C GLY A 140 -5.76 -17.01 12.62
N LEU A 141 -6.07 -18.08 11.88
CA LEU A 141 -7.23 -18.09 10.98
C LEU A 141 -8.55 -18.04 11.78
N SER A 142 -9.50 -17.23 11.26
CA SER A 142 -10.89 -17.26 11.73
C SER A 142 -11.52 -18.63 11.46
N ALA A 143 -12.68 -18.90 12.07
CA ALA A 143 -13.39 -20.15 11.82
C ALA A 143 -13.79 -20.29 10.34
N GLU A 144 -14.23 -19.18 9.73
CA GLU A 144 -14.62 -19.09 8.32
C GLU A 144 -13.43 -19.35 7.40
N ASP A 145 -12.29 -18.69 7.65
CA ASP A 145 -11.07 -18.87 6.84
C ASP A 145 -10.54 -20.30 6.97
N ARG A 146 -10.60 -20.88 8.17
CA ARG A 146 -10.16 -22.26 8.39
C ARG A 146 -11.03 -23.24 7.61
N GLU A 147 -12.34 -23.05 7.63
CA GLU A 147 -13.27 -23.85 6.83
C GLU A 147 -13.00 -23.70 5.34
N PHE A 148 -12.78 -22.47 4.85
CA PHE A 148 -12.41 -22.21 3.46
C PHE A 148 -11.12 -22.96 3.08
N VAL A 149 -10.04 -22.80 3.86
CA VAL A 149 -8.75 -23.44 3.60
C VAL A 149 -8.88 -24.97 3.58
N HIS A 150 -9.64 -25.54 4.54
CA HIS A 150 -9.90 -26.97 4.55
C HIS A 150 -10.67 -27.45 3.33
N LYS A 151 -11.71 -26.72 2.91
CA LYS A 151 -12.51 -27.08 1.72
C LYS A 151 -11.69 -26.97 0.45
N SER A 152 -10.96 -25.88 0.26
CA SER A 152 -10.15 -25.65 -0.94
C SER A 152 -9.12 -26.77 -1.12
N ARG A 153 -8.45 -27.18 -0.04
CA ARG A 153 -7.42 -28.25 -0.06
C ARG A 153 -7.98 -29.67 -0.10
N ALA A 154 -9.28 -29.87 0.04
CA ALA A 154 -9.92 -31.19 -0.02
C ALA A 154 -10.46 -31.54 -1.42
N GLN A 155 -10.32 -30.63 -2.39
CA GLN A 155 -10.82 -30.81 -3.77
C GLN A 155 -9.76 -31.38 -4.73
N GLU A 156 -8.62 -31.81 -4.20
CA GLU A 156 -7.51 -32.48 -4.88
C GLU A 156 -7.46 -33.96 -4.49
#